data_AF-A0AA42AUQ6-F1
#
_entry.id   AF-A0AA42AUQ6-F1
#
_cell.length_a   1.000
_cell.length_b   1.000
_cell.length_c   1.000
_cell.angle_alpha   90.00
_cell.angle_beta   90.00
_cell.angle_gamma   90.00
#
_symmetry.space_group_name_H-M   'P 1'
#
loop_
_entity.id
_entity.type
_entity.pdbx_description
1 polymer ?
#
loop_
_entity_poly.entity_id
_entity_poly.type
_entity_poly.pdbx_seq_one_letter_code
_entity_poly.pdbx_strand_id
1 'polypeptide(L)' 'MSAGGAFGGNRGMRPVPPEKGVFPLDHMHECDLEKKEYISCLKTSGFQSEICRNFSKKYLECRMEK' A
#
# COMPACT_ATOMS: atom_id res chain seq x y z
N MET A 1 5.59 36.58 10.96
CA MET A 1 4.73 35.58 11.62
C MET A 1 4.13 34.69 10.56
N SER A 2 4.07 33.39 10.85
CA SER A 2 4.04 32.27 9.91
C SER A 2 2.78 32.17 9.03
N ALA A 3 2.98 31.99 7.73
CA ALA A 3 1.98 31.45 6.81
C ALA A 3 2.10 29.92 6.81
N GLY A 4 1.28 29.25 7.62
CA GLY A 4 1.13 27.79 7.61
C GLY A 4 0.34 27.36 6.38
N GLY A 5 1.03 27.14 5.27
CA GLY A 5 0.46 26.59 4.04
C GLY A 5 0.20 25.08 4.18
N ALA A 6 -1.01 24.66 3.84
CA ALA A 6 -1.54 23.30 3.92
C ALA A 6 -0.95 22.30 2.89
N PHE A 7 0.24 22.56 2.34
CA PHE A 7 0.86 21.71 1.32
C PHE A 7 2.37 21.60 1.56
N GLY A 8 2.80 20.37 1.82
CA GLY A 8 4.09 20.00 2.41
C GLY A 8 5.34 20.63 1.78
N GLY A 9 6.08 21.34 2.62
CA GLY A 9 7.47 21.71 2.40
C GLY A 9 8.44 20.52 2.59
N ASN A 10 9.58 20.62 1.90
CA ASN A 10 10.78 19.77 1.91
C ASN A 10 10.72 18.45 2.70
N ARG A 11 10.33 17.37 2.01
CA ARG A 11 10.32 15.99 2.50
C ARG A 11 11.74 15.46 2.73
N GLY A 12 12.27 15.76 3.91
CA GLY A 12 13.42 15.07 4.49
C GLY A 12 13.20 13.55 4.54
N MET A 13 14.32 12.84 4.47
CA MET A 13 14.54 11.40 4.22
C MET A 13 13.95 10.42 5.26
N ARG A 14 12.77 10.64 5.85
CA ARG A 14 12.06 9.64 6.68
C ARG A 14 10.54 9.83 6.57
N PRO A 15 9.80 8.91 5.94
CA PRO A 15 8.34 8.91 6.00
C PRO A 15 7.90 8.77 7.46
N VAL A 16 7.28 9.82 8.01
CA VAL A 16 6.66 9.79 9.34
C VAL A 16 5.26 9.19 9.17
N PRO A 17 4.91 8.08 9.84
CA PRO A 17 3.53 7.58 9.86
C PRO A 17 2.65 8.62 10.58
N PRO A 18 1.49 9.06 10.05
CA PRO A 18 0.49 8.31 9.29
C PRO A 18 0.16 8.89 7.90
N GLU A 19 1.12 9.61 7.29
CA GLU A 19 0.89 10.44 6.09
C GLU A 19 0.70 9.66 4.78
N LYS A 20 1.05 8.37 4.75
CA LYS A 20 0.45 7.46 3.76
C LYS A 20 -0.83 6.99 4.42
N GLY A 21 -1.93 7.69 4.15
CA GLY A 21 -3.23 7.42 4.75
C GLY A 21 -3.39 5.93 4.96
N VAL A 22 -3.68 5.54 6.20
CA VAL A 22 -4.42 4.31 6.47
C VAL A 22 -5.75 4.50 5.76
N PHE A 23 -5.71 4.30 4.45
CA PHE A 23 -6.87 3.92 3.69
C PHE A 23 -7.41 2.74 4.49
N PRO A 24 -8.70 2.70 4.84
CA PRO A 24 -9.25 1.67 5.70
C PRO A 24 -9.12 0.33 4.97
N LEU A 25 -7.95 -0.29 5.09
CA LEU A 25 -7.47 -1.41 4.30
C LEU A 25 -7.35 -2.55 5.30
N ASP A 26 -8.42 -3.35 5.36
CA ASP A 26 -8.56 -4.55 6.19
C ASP A 26 -8.70 -4.29 7.70
N HIS A 27 -9.95 -4.12 8.16
CA HIS A 27 -10.27 -4.10 9.59
C HIS A 27 -10.15 -5.50 10.24
N MET A 28 -10.04 -6.57 9.44
CA MET A 28 -10.02 -7.96 9.91
C MET A 28 -8.90 -8.84 9.30
N HIS A 29 -8.01 -8.27 8.48
CA HIS A 29 -6.90 -9.01 7.83
C HIS A 29 -7.34 -10.30 7.11
N GLU A 30 -8.54 -10.31 6.53
CA GLU A 30 -9.12 -11.51 5.94
C GLU A 30 -8.41 -11.93 4.64
N CYS A 31 -7.84 -10.95 3.93
CA CYS A 31 -7.11 -11.16 2.66
C CYS A 31 -5.57 -11.07 2.81
N ASP A 32 -5.06 -11.36 4.01
CA ASP A 32 -3.62 -11.28 4.29
C ASP A 32 -2.80 -12.36 3.57
N LEU A 33 -3.42 -13.47 3.16
CA LEU A 33 -2.77 -14.54 2.40
C LEU A 33 -2.39 -14.05 1.00
N GLU A 34 -3.36 -13.51 0.26
CA GLU A 34 -3.20 -12.99 -1.10
C GLU A 34 -2.27 -11.76 -1.09
N LYS A 35 -2.35 -10.94 -0.04
CA LYS A 35 -1.42 -9.82 0.19
C LYS A 35 0.01 -10.29 0.37
N LYS A 36 0.25 -11.33 1.18
CA LYS A 36 1.58 -11.90 1.38
C LYS A 36 2.12 -12.46 0.06
N GLU A 37 1.29 -13.14 -0.72
CA GLU A 37 1.68 -13.62 -2.06
C GLU A 37 2.07 -12.45 -2.97
N TYR A 38 1.26 -11.40 -3.05
CA TYR A 38 1.57 -10.22 -3.85
C TYR A 38 2.87 -9.53 -3.42
N ILE A 39 3.09 -9.35 -2.11
CA ILE A 39 4.33 -8.77 -1.57
C ILE A 39 5.53 -9.68 -1.85
N SER A 40 5.36 -11.01 -1.74
CA SER A 40 6.42 -11.97 -2.05
C SER A 40 6.82 -11.92 -3.53
N CYS A 41 5.83 -11.78 -4.41
CA CYS A 41 6.06 -11.61 -5.84
C CYS A 41 6.81 -10.30 -6.10
N LEU A 42 6.38 -9.18 -5.51
CA LEU A 42 7.07 -7.89 -5.66
C LEU A 42 8.52 -7.94 -5.17
N LYS A 43 8.80 -8.64 -4.06
CA LYS A 43 10.18 -8.80 -3.57
C LYS A 43 11.04 -9.60 -4.55
N THR A 44 10.46 -10.60 -5.19
CA THR A 44 11.18 -11.46 -6.15
C THR A 44 11.35 -10.78 -7.51
N SER A 45 10.38 -9.97 -7.93
CA SER A 45 10.38 -9.28 -9.23
C SER A 45 11.09 -7.92 -9.23
N GLY A 46 11.70 -7.51 -8.10
CA GLY A 46 12.33 -6.21 -7.98
C GLY A 46 11.33 -5.04 -7.99
N PHE A 47 10.17 -5.23 -7.39
CA PHE A 47 9.05 -4.29 -7.30
C PHE A 47 8.37 -3.98 -8.65
N GLN A 48 8.44 -4.90 -9.61
CA GLN A 48 7.68 -4.79 -10.85
C GLN A 48 6.26 -5.30 -10.67
N SER A 49 5.30 -4.38 -10.66
CA SER A 49 3.86 -4.64 -10.48
C SER A 49 3.23 -5.41 -11.64
N GLU A 50 3.73 -5.24 -12.86
CA GLU A 50 3.19 -5.88 -14.07
C GLU A 50 3.29 -7.41 -14.00
N ILE A 51 4.41 -7.93 -13.48
CA ILE A 51 4.64 -9.37 -13.32
C ILE A 51 3.72 -9.94 -12.22
N CYS A 52 3.44 -9.15 -11.19
CA CYS A 52 2.65 -9.54 -10.04
C CYS A 52 1.15 -9.23 -10.19
N ARG A 53 0.71 -8.86 -11.39
CA ARG A 53 -0.66 -8.44 -11.68
C ARG A 53 -1.69 -9.52 -11.33
N ASN A 54 -1.36 -10.80 -11.53
CA ASN A 54 -2.22 -11.91 -11.15
C ASN A 54 -2.46 -11.98 -9.64
N PHE A 55 -1.43 -11.74 -8.83
CA PHE A 55 -1.55 -11.70 -7.37
C PHE A 55 -2.30 -10.45 -6.89
N SER A 56 -2.10 -9.31 -7.57
CA SER A 56 -2.90 -8.10 -7.28
C SER A 56 -4.38 -8.30 -7.58
N LYS A 57 -4.73 -9.03 -8.66
CA LYS A 57 -6.11 -9.35 -9.02
C LYS A 57 -6.77 -10.20 -7.93
N LYS A 58 -6.11 -11.28 -7.49
CA LYS A 58 -6.59 -12.13 -6.39
C LYS A 58 -6.79 -11.36 -5.09
N TYR A 59 -5.80 -10.52 -4.74
CA TYR A 59 -5.89 -9.68 -3.54
C TYR A 59 -7.06 -8.69 -3.62
N LEU A 60 -7.31 -8.10 -4.80
CA LEU A 60 -8.44 -7.20 -5.01
C LEU A 60 -9.78 -7.95 -5.04
N GLU A 61 -9.86 -9.13 -5.65
CA GLU A 61 -11.05 -9.98 -5.66
C GLU A 61 -11.49 -10.35 -4.24
N CYS A 62 -10.55 -10.82 -3.40
CA CYS A 62 -10.83 -11.10 -1.99
C CYS A 62 -11.38 -9.88 -1.24
N ARG A 63 -10.89 -8.67 -1.56
CA ARG A 63 -11.35 -7.42 -0.96
C ARG A 63 -12.69 -6.90 -1.52
N MET A 64 -13.13 -7.40 -2.68
CA MET A 64 -14.40 -7.00 -3.31
C MET A 64 -15.53 -8.00 -3.03
N GLU A 65 -15.20 -9.27 -2.75
CA GLU A 65 -16.16 -10.30 -2.35
C GLU A 65 -16.61 -10.20 -0.87
N LYS A 66 -15.87 -9.43 -0.06
CA LYS A 66 -16.14 -9.18 1.37
C LYS A 66 -16.61 -7.76 1.61
#